data_AF-A0A5K1HIZ6-F1
#
_entry.id   AF-A0A5K1HIZ6-F1
#
_cell.length_a   1.000
_cell.length_b   1.000
_cell.length_c   1.000
_cell.angle_alpha   90.00
_cell.angle_beta   90.00
_cell.angle_gamma   90.00
#
_symmetry.space_group_name_H-M   'P 1'
#
loop_
_entity.id
_entity.type
_entity.pdbx_description
1 polymer ?
#
loop_
_entity_poly.entity_id
_entity_poly.type
_entity_poly.pdbx_seq_one_letter_code
_entity_poly.pdbx_strand_id
1 'polypeptide(L)'
;MTALPIVETQSGDVSAYIPTNVISITDGQIFLSADLFNAGIRPAINVGISVSRVGSAAQIKAMKQVAGKLKLELAQFAELEAFAQFASDLDKATQNQLAR
;
A
#
# COMPACT_ATOMS: atom_id res chain seq x y z
N MET A 1 -5.34 -23.55 9.70
CA MET A 1 -4.39 -22.73 10.49
C MET A 1 -3.94 -21.57 9.61
N THR A 2 -3.92 -20.34 10.12
CA THR A 2 -3.48 -19.14 9.37
C THR A 2 -2.23 -18.60 10.02
N ALA A 3 -1.17 -18.37 9.25
CA ALA A 3 0.10 -17.83 9.75
C ALA A 3 0.22 -16.33 9.42
N LEU A 4 0.70 -15.55 10.39
CA LEU A 4 0.97 -14.11 10.26
C LEU A 4 2.40 -13.83 10.76
N PRO A 5 3.42 -14.15 9.94
CA PRO A 5 4.81 -13.90 10.32
C PRO A 5 5.10 -12.40 10.41
N ILE A 6 5.95 -12.01 11.36
CA ILE A 6 6.44 -10.64 11.52
C ILE A 6 7.94 -10.66 11.24
N VAL A 7 8.38 -9.74 10.37
CA VAL A 7 9.78 -9.55 10.01
C VAL A 7 10.12 -8.08 10.17
N GLU A 8 11.17 -7.80 10.92
CA GLU A 8 11.73 -6.45 11.03
C GLU A 8 12.65 -6.18 9.83
N THR A 9 12.51 -4.99 9.24
CA THR A 9 13.43 -4.48 8.21
C THR A 9 14.29 -3.38 8.80
N GLN A 10 15.56 -3.34 8.39
CA GLN A 10 16.48 -2.28 8.81
C GLN A 10 16.37 -1.12 7.84
N SER A 11 16.01 0.07 8.34
CA SER A 11 15.81 1.27 7.52
C SER A 11 14.84 1.08 6.35
N GLY A 12 13.86 0.17 6.47
CA GLY A 12 12.91 -0.14 5.40
C GLY A 12 13.48 -1.00 4.26
N ASP A 13 14.69 -1.55 4.38
CA ASP A 13 15.28 -2.41 3.36
C ASP A 13 14.60 -3.78 3.30
N VAL A 14 13.80 -3.97 2.25
CA VAL A 14 13.12 -5.24 1.92
C VAL A 14 13.98 -6.20 1.10
N SER A 15 15.12 -5.73 0.57
CA SER A 15 16.02 -6.54 -0.27
C SER A 15 17.01 -7.38 0.55
N ALA A 16 17.06 -7.17 1.87
CA ALA A 16 17.83 -7.98 2.78
C ALA A 16 17.44 -9.48 2.69
N TYR A 17 18.39 -10.36 3.03
CA TYR A 17 18.27 -11.81 2.83
C TYR A 17 17.03 -12.41 3.51
N ILE A 18 16.79 -12.08 4.79
CA ILE A 18 15.66 -12.63 5.55
C ILE A 18 14.31 -12.10 5.03
N PRO A 19 14.09 -10.77 4.90
CA PRO A 19 12.86 -10.24 4.30
C PRO A 19 12.55 -10.83 2.93
N THR A 20 13.55 -10.91 2.03
CA THR A 20 13.37 -11.45 0.68
C THR A 20 12.90 -12.90 0.70
N ASN A 21 13.50 -13.74 1.56
CA ASN A 21 13.11 -15.14 1.69
C ASN A 21 11.71 -15.30 2.27
N VAL A 22 11.34 -14.51 3.27
CA VAL A 22 9.99 -14.60 3.84
C VAL A 22 8.94 -14.13 2.84
N ILE A 23 9.21 -13.03 2.11
CA ILE A 23 8.33 -12.52 1.05
C ILE A 23 8.10 -13.57 -0.04
N SER A 24 9.13 -14.33 -0.42
CA SER A 24 8.99 -15.36 -1.45
C SER A 24 8.12 -16.55 -0.99
N ILE A 25 8.12 -16.85 0.30
CA ILE A 25 7.34 -17.96 0.90
C ILE A 25 5.88 -17.57 1.18
N THR A 26 5.63 -16.35 1.68
CA THR A 26 4.29 -15.92 2.13
C THR A 26 3.35 -15.56 0.97
N ASP A 27 2.04 -15.76 1.11
CA ASP A 27 1.02 -15.40 0.10
C ASP A 27 0.75 -13.89 -0.03
N GLY A 28 1.58 -13.05 0.55
CA GLY A 28 1.42 -11.60 0.56
C GLY A 28 2.15 -10.97 1.73
N GLN A 29 2.23 -9.65 1.71
CA GLN A 29 2.92 -8.87 2.70
C GLN A 29 2.13 -7.59 3.03
N ILE A 30 2.16 -7.21 4.30
CA ILE A 30 1.76 -5.90 4.79
C ILE A 30 3.04 -5.18 5.16
N PHE A 31 3.39 -4.14 4.41
CA PHE A 31 4.57 -3.32 4.66
C PHE A 31 4.19 -2.09 5.48
N LEU A 32 4.83 -1.90 6.63
CA LEU A 32 4.61 -0.75 7.50
C LEU A 32 5.76 0.24 7.32
N SER A 33 5.45 1.48 6.92
CA SER A 33 6.45 2.53 6.71
C SER A 33 6.58 3.44 7.94
N ALA A 34 7.82 3.78 8.30
CA ALA A 34 8.09 4.78 9.34
C ALA A 34 7.60 6.17 8.93
N ASP A 35 7.72 6.54 7.65
CA ASP A 35 7.31 7.86 7.15
C ASP A 35 5.80 8.06 7.29
N LEU A 36 5.00 7.06 6.91
CA LEU A 36 3.54 7.08 7.07
C LEU A 36 3.15 7.16 8.55
N PHE A 37 3.85 6.42 9.41
CA PHE A 37 3.61 6.45 10.85
C PHE A 37 3.91 7.82 11.47
N ASN A 38 5.00 8.45 11.04
CA ASN A 38 5.43 9.78 11.48
C ASN A 38 4.51 10.89 10.94
N ALA A 39 3.93 10.71 9.76
CA ALA A 39 2.90 11.56 9.19
C ALA A 39 1.51 11.40 9.87
N GLY A 40 1.40 10.52 10.88
CA GLY A 40 0.17 10.30 11.64
C GLY A 40 -0.79 9.27 11.05
N ILE A 41 -0.45 8.66 9.90
CA ILE A 41 -1.28 7.62 9.27
C ILE A 41 -1.10 6.31 10.04
N ARG A 42 -2.18 5.86 10.69
CA ARG A 42 -2.18 4.64 11.50
C ARG A 42 -3.44 3.81 11.22
N PRO A 43 -3.31 2.52 10.83
CA PRO A 43 -2.07 1.76 10.67
C PRO A 43 -1.25 2.23 9.45
N ALA A 44 0.08 2.25 9.58
CA ALA A 44 1.01 2.84 8.62
C ALA A 44 1.29 1.94 7.40
N ILE A 45 0.23 1.43 6.77
CA ILE A 45 0.31 0.46 5.68
C ILE A 45 0.69 1.15 4.38
N ASN A 46 1.83 0.77 3.80
CA ASN A 46 2.19 1.20 2.45
C ASN A 46 1.43 0.36 1.42
N VAL A 47 0.38 0.93 0.82
CA VAL A 47 -0.51 0.26 -0.13
C VAL A 47 0.18 -0.13 -1.44
N GLY A 48 1.20 0.63 -1.86
CA GLY A 48 1.96 0.37 -3.09
C GLY A 48 2.80 -0.90 -3.00
N ILE A 49 3.48 -1.12 -1.86
CA ILE A 49 4.36 -2.28 -1.64
C ILE A 49 3.59 -3.48 -1.08
N SER A 50 2.52 -3.25 -0.31
CA SER A 50 1.73 -4.31 0.31
C SER A 50 0.89 -5.07 -0.71
N VAL A 51 0.92 -6.40 -0.65
CA VAL A 51 0.24 -7.28 -1.62
C VAL A 51 -0.46 -8.42 -0.90
N SER A 52 -1.60 -8.85 -1.43
CA SER A 52 -2.19 -10.16 -1.15
C SER A 52 -2.32 -10.91 -2.46
N ARG A 53 -1.68 -12.08 -2.57
CA ARG A 53 -1.75 -12.94 -3.77
C ARG A 53 -3.09 -13.66 -3.88
N VAL A 54 -3.80 -13.85 -2.76
CA VAL A 54 -5.17 -14.39 -2.74
C VAL A 54 -6.20 -13.33 -3.21
N GLY A 55 -5.96 -12.06 -2.89
CA GLY A 55 -6.76 -10.93 -3.37
C GLY A 55 -8.23 -11.01 -2.97
N SER A 56 -9.13 -10.66 -3.91
CA SER A 56 -10.58 -10.58 -3.66
C SER A 56 -11.26 -11.92 -3.35
N ALA A 57 -10.57 -13.05 -3.55
CA ALA A 57 -11.10 -14.37 -3.20
C ALA A 57 -11.24 -14.56 -1.67
N ALA A 58 -10.46 -13.82 -0.88
CA ALA A 58 -10.54 -13.84 0.58
C ALA A 58 -11.62 -12.88 1.15
N GLN A 59 -12.37 -12.18 0.30
CA GLN A 59 -13.32 -11.15 0.71
C GLN A 59 -14.78 -11.59 0.52
N ILE A 60 -15.66 -11.06 1.37
CA ILE A 60 -17.11 -11.17 1.18
C ILE A 60 -17.58 -10.36 -0.03
N LYS A 61 -18.69 -10.76 -0.67
CA LYS A 61 -19.21 -10.12 -1.89
C LYS A 61 -19.40 -8.59 -1.75
N ALA A 62 -19.92 -8.15 -0.61
CA ALA A 62 -20.12 -6.72 -0.34
C ALA A 62 -18.81 -5.93 -0.36
N MET A 63 -17.75 -6.45 0.26
CA MET A 63 -16.44 -5.79 0.29
C MET A 63 -15.82 -5.74 -1.11
N LYS A 64 -15.92 -6.83 -1.87
CA LYS A 64 -15.42 -6.88 -3.25
C LYS A 64 -16.08 -5.83 -4.14
N GLN A 65 -17.38 -5.58 -3.97
CA GLN A 65 -18.12 -4.60 -4.76
C GLN A 65 -17.67 -3.16 -4.49
N VAL A 66 -17.38 -2.83 -3.23
CA VAL A 66 -17.05 -1.45 -2.83
C VAL A 66 -15.54 -1.17 -2.93
N ALA A 67 -14.70 -2.11 -2.50
CA ALA A 67 -13.26 -1.91 -2.36
C ALA A 67 -12.42 -2.49 -3.51
N GLY A 68 -13.05 -3.09 -4.53
CA GLY A 68 -12.32 -3.80 -5.60
C GLY A 68 -11.35 -2.93 -6.40
N LYS A 69 -11.64 -1.63 -6.55
CA LYS A 69 -10.78 -0.66 -7.25
C LYS A 69 -9.92 0.18 -6.31
N LEU A 70 -10.21 0.16 -5.00
CA LEU A 70 -9.64 1.06 -4.01
C LEU A 70 -8.10 0.98 -3.97
N LYS A 71 -7.52 -0.23 -4.08
CA LYS A 71 -6.06 -0.38 -4.09
C LYS A 71 -5.40 0.34 -5.28
N LEU A 72 -6.00 0.22 -6.46
CA LEU A 72 -5.47 0.87 -7.67
C LEU A 72 -5.63 2.38 -7.57
N GLU A 73 -6.78 2.84 -7.09
CA GLU A 73 -7.07 4.26 -6.91
C GLU A 73 -6.12 4.91 -5.89
N LEU A 74 -5.81 4.23 -4.78
CA LEU A 74 -4.83 4.70 -3.80
C LEU A 74 -3.39 4.71 -4.34
N ALA A 75 -3.02 3.73 -5.17
CA ALA A 75 -1.71 3.72 -5.82
C ALA A 75 -1.56 4.91 -6.78
N GLN A 76 -2.58 5.18 -7.59
CA GLN A 76 -2.62 6.34 -8.49
C GLN A 76 -2.61 7.66 -7.72
N PHE A 77 -3.37 7.74 -6.62
CA PHE A 77 -3.37 8.91 -5.74
C PHE A 77 -1.97 9.20 -5.21
N ALA A 78 -1.26 8.18 -4.70
CA ALA A 78 0.09 8.37 -4.16
C ALA A 78 1.10 8.83 -5.23
N GLU A 79 0.99 8.33 -6.47
CA GLU A 79 1.79 8.81 -7.60
C GLU A 79 1.48 10.27 -7.95
N LEU A 80 0.18 10.64 -7.96
CA LEU A 80 -0.27 12.00 -8.26
C LEU A 80 0.10 12.99 -7.14
N GLU A 81 0.02 12.59 -5.88
CA GLU A 81 0.41 13.40 -4.73
C GLU A 81 1.90 13.74 -4.80
N ALA A 82 2.74 12.73 -5.10
CA ALA A 82 4.17 12.95 -5.30
C ALA A 82 4.45 13.91 -6.47
N PHE A 83 3.72 13.80 -7.59
CA PHE A 83 3.87 14.70 -8.73
C PHE A 83 3.37 16.13 -8.44
N ALA A 84 2.25 16.25 -7.73
CA ALA A 84 1.62 17.52 -7.40
C ALA A 84 2.46 18.40 -6.47
N GLN A 85 3.35 17.81 -5.66
CA GLN A 85 4.32 18.56 -4.86
C GLN A 85 5.32 19.37 -5.72
N PHE A 86 5.50 19.01 -6.99
CA PHE A 86 6.43 19.67 -7.90
C PHE A 86 5.75 20.51 -9.01
N ALA A 87 4.44 20.38 -9.19
CA ALA A 87 3.71 21.07 -10.24
C ALA A 87 3.07 22.37 -9.72
N SER A 88 3.37 23.50 -10.38
CA SER A 88 2.79 24.81 -10.04
C SER A 88 1.36 25.00 -10.54
N ASP A 89 0.96 24.27 -11.59
CA ASP A 89 -0.38 24.36 -12.18
C ASP A 89 -0.92 22.95 -12.43
N LEU A 90 -1.88 22.55 -11.59
CA LEU A 90 -2.54 21.23 -11.64
C LEU A 90 -3.87 21.39 -12.36
N ASP A 91 -4.14 20.52 -13.33
CA ASP A 91 -5.42 20.51 -14.02
C ASP A 91 -6.56 20.10 -13.06
N LYS A 92 -7.78 20.52 -13.37
CA LYS A 92 -8.96 20.28 -12.51
C LYS A 92 -9.21 18.79 -12.26
N ALA A 93 -8.84 17.91 -13.18
CA ALA A 93 -9.00 16.48 -13.00
C ALA A 93 -8.07 15.95 -11.89
N THR A 94 -6.80 16.37 -11.87
CA THR A 94 -5.85 16.00 -10.81
C THR A 94 -6.25 16.59 -9.46
N GLN A 95 -6.69 17.84 -9.42
CA GLN A 95 -7.18 18.46 -8.17
C GLN A 95 -8.37 17.69 -7.57
N ASN A 96 -9.32 17.29 -8.40
CA ASN A 96 -10.47 16.50 -7.95
C ASN A 96 -10.09 15.09 -7.49
N GLN A 97 -9.04 14.50 -8.07
CA GLN A 97 -8.52 13.20 -7.62
C GLN A 97 -7.79 13.30 -6.28
N LEU A 98 -7.05 14.39 -6.05
CA LEU A 98 -6.38 14.65 -4.77
C LEU A 98 -7.35 15.01 -3.62
N ALA A 99 -8.52 15.55 -3.94
CA ALA A 99 -9.52 15.95 -2.95
C ALA A 99 -10.50 14.81 -2.56
N ARG A 100 -10.39 13.63 -3.18
CA ARG A 100 -11.35 12.52 -3.05
C ARG A 100 -11.03 11.60 -1.88
#